data_AF-A0A7C7VP45-F1
#
_entry.id   AF-A0A7C7VP45-F1
#
_cell.length_a   1.000
_cell.length_b   1.000
_cell.length_c   1.000
_cell.angle_alpha   90.00
_cell.angle_beta   90.00
_cell.angle_gamma   90.00
#
_symmetry.space_group_name_H-M   'P 1'
#
loop_
_entity.id
_entity.type
_entity.pdbx_description
1 polymer ?
#
loop_
_entity_poly.entity_id
_entity_poly.type
_entity_poly.pdbx_seq_one_letter_code
_entity_poly.pdbx_strand_id
1 'polypeptide(L)'
;MPNAHQENDIFANIPKKNASSENKKVKPEILPTSRPSSPQPQTQYTRKEKSLRTLWTVTALISMTVNIVVVVLLGAGLYLYSKNVNDFEMPEGIDMNTPLNLLQGLYDNFQLMDEAHIETNIVVEDTIPVQFDLMLNQPTVVTLTEAVTIYGAYVEINTGALNISAPAVVTLPKDLDLPILLDLVVPVDTTIPVKLDVAVDIPLKDTDLHEPFVGLQEVVRPLYCLVAPDAVSIHGEAICP
;
A
#
# COMPACT_ATOMS: atom_id res chain seq x y z
N MET A 1 -16.17 34.47 15.70
CA MET A 1 -17.21 35.06 14.85
C MET A 1 -16.85 34.70 13.40
N PRO A 2 -17.83 34.24 12.61
CA PRO A 2 -17.92 32.90 11.99
C PRO A 2 -17.69 32.98 10.46
N ASN A 3 -17.76 31.98 9.58
CA ASN A 3 -18.64 30.81 9.33
C ASN A 3 -18.04 30.11 8.06
N ALA A 4 -18.35 28.91 7.58
CA ALA A 4 -19.30 27.86 7.90
C ALA A 4 -18.88 26.59 7.15
N HIS A 5 -19.22 25.43 7.74
CA HIS A 5 -19.31 24.12 7.09
C HIS A 5 -20.35 24.13 5.96
N GLN A 6 -20.14 23.28 4.95
CA GLN A 6 -21.22 22.89 4.03
C GLN A 6 -21.22 21.36 3.85
N GLU A 7 -22.08 20.73 4.65
CA GLU A 7 -22.67 19.41 4.47
C GLU A 7 -23.37 19.30 3.11
N ASN A 8 -23.16 18.19 2.41
CA ASN A 8 -23.95 17.82 1.23
C ASN A 8 -25.00 16.78 1.65
N ASP A 9 -26.19 17.28 1.97
CA ASP A 9 -27.40 16.49 2.19
C ASP A 9 -27.94 15.92 0.88
N ILE A 10 -27.88 14.59 0.75
CA ILE A 10 -28.29 13.80 -0.43
C ILE A 10 -29.82 13.56 -0.50
N PHE A 11 -30.61 14.08 0.45
CA PHE A 11 -32.05 13.77 0.58
C PHE A 11 -33.01 14.89 0.14
N ALA A 12 -32.60 15.82 -0.71
CA ALA A 12 -33.42 16.98 -1.09
C ALA A 12 -34.23 16.80 -2.39
N ASN A 13 -34.91 15.67 -2.63
CA ASN A 13 -35.92 15.59 -3.70
C ASN A 13 -37.01 14.53 -3.43
N ILE A 14 -37.99 14.90 -2.59
CA ILE A 14 -39.30 14.23 -2.53
C ILE A 14 -40.39 15.31 -2.53
N PRO A 15 -41.30 15.37 -3.51
CA PRO A 15 -42.38 16.35 -3.52
C PRO A 15 -43.51 15.93 -2.57
N LYS A 16 -43.82 16.78 -1.58
CA LYS A 16 -45.02 16.68 -0.73
C LYS A 16 -46.20 17.40 -1.40
N LYS A 17 -47.30 16.68 -1.65
CA LYS A 17 -48.56 17.29 -2.13
C LYS A 17 -49.49 17.55 -0.95
N ASN A 18 -49.75 18.83 -0.70
CA ASN A 18 -50.59 19.33 0.39
C ASN A 18 -52.08 19.16 0.10
N ALA A 19 -52.81 18.82 1.15
CA ALA A 19 -54.25 18.97 1.27
C ALA A 19 -54.61 20.44 1.55
N SER A 20 -55.69 20.93 0.95
CA SER A 20 -56.51 21.97 1.56
C SER A 20 -57.95 21.87 1.08
N SER A 21 -58.86 21.94 2.05
CA SER A 21 -60.32 21.90 1.93
C SER A 21 -60.84 23.32 2.07
N GLU A 22 -61.82 23.72 1.26
CA GLU A 22 -62.58 24.95 1.48
C GLU A 22 -64.08 24.69 1.28
N ASN A 23 -64.86 25.20 2.23
CA ASN A 23 -66.24 24.85 2.55
C ASN A 23 -67.03 26.12 2.87
N LYS A 24 -68.21 26.34 2.25
CA LYS A 24 -69.40 27.08 2.76
C LYS A 24 -70.42 27.27 1.62
N LYS A 25 -71.75 27.29 1.78
CA LYS A 25 -72.61 27.68 2.92
C LYS A 25 -74.06 27.18 2.73
N VAL A 26 -74.80 27.14 3.84
CA VAL A 26 -76.12 26.56 4.19
C VAL A 26 -77.29 27.58 4.12
N LYS A 27 -78.58 27.15 3.95
CA LYS A 27 -79.82 27.39 4.80
C LYS A 27 -81.20 27.15 4.05
N PRO A 28 -82.42 27.03 4.67
CA PRO A 28 -83.03 25.89 5.41
C PRO A 28 -84.49 25.44 4.98
N GLU A 29 -84.87 24.22 5.43
CA GLU A 29 -86.13 23.76 6.09
C GLU A 29 -87.55 23.99 5.54
N ILE A 30 -88.27 22.90 5.17
CA ILE A 30 -89.70 22.55 5.46
C ILE A 30 -89.90 21.01 5.35
N LEU A 31 -90.57 20.35 6.32
CA LEU A 31 -91.22 19.02 6.22
C LEU A 31 -92.74 19.26 6.07
N PRO A 32 -93.58 18.49 5.31
CA PRO A 32 -93.82 17.06 5.57
C PRO A 32 -94.17 16.15 4.36
N THR A 33 -94.09 14.83 4.60
CA THR A 33 -94.89 13.74 4.01
C THR A 33 -94.82 13.47 2.50
N SER A 34 -94.09 12.41 2.13
CA SER A 34 -94.69 11.17 1.55
C SER A 34 -93.59 10.17 1.17
N ARG A 35 -93.70 8.92 1.65
CA ARG A 35 -92.97 7.78 1.07
C ARG A 35 -93.53 7.51 -0.33
N PRO A 36 -92.67 7.07 -1.26
CA PRO A 36 -92.74 5.66 -1.60
C PRO A 36 -91.37 4.99 -1.52
N SER A 37 -91.39 3.74 -1.07
CA SER A 37 -90.27 2.82 -1.18
C SER A 37 -89.86 2.61 -2.64
N SER A 38 -88.56 2.66 -2.92
CA SER A 38 -87.98 2.10 -4.14
C SER A 38 -86.47 1.88 -3.93
N PRO A 39 -85.88 0.81 -4.49
CA PRO A 39 -84.85 0.01 -3.84
C PRO A 39 -83.42 0.50 -4.09
N GLN A 40 -82.50 -0.09 -3.32
CA GLN A 40 -81.06 -0.10 -3.56
C GLN A 40 -80.71 -0.17 -5.05
N PRO A 41 -79.77 0.66 -5.55
CA PRO A 41 -79.20 0.44 -6.87
C PRO A 41 -78.35 -0.84 -6.81
N GLN A 42 -78.96 -1.98 -7.11
CA GLN A 42 -78.21 -3.10 -7.65
C GLN A 42 -77.64 -2.62 -8.98
N THR A 43 -76.35 -2.30 -9.02
CA THR A 43 -75.63 -2.07 -10.26
C THR A 43 -75.73 -3.34 -11.08
N GLN A 44 -76.69 -3.34 -11.99
CA GLN A 44 -76.92 -4.42 -12.94
C GLN A 44 -75.68 -4.49 -13.83
N TYR A 45 -74.91 -5.56 -13.67
CA TYR A 45 -73.76 -5.81 -14.53
C TYR A 45 -74.24 -5.85 -15.98
N THR A 46 -73.84 -4.85 -16.77
CA THR A 46 -74.27 -4.73 -18.16
C THR A 46 -73.69 -5.91 -18.95
N ARG A 47 -74.39 -6.32 -20.01
CA ARG A 47 -74.00 -7.45 -20.88
C ARG A 47 -72.53 -7.38 -21.35
N LYS A 48 -71.96 -6.17 -21.40
CA LYS A 48 -70.54 -5.89 -21.68
C LYS A 48 -69.60 -6.33 -20.55
N GLU A 49 -69.97 -6.16 -19.28
CA GLU A 49 -69.15 -6.54 -18.11
C GLU A 49 -69.08 -8.05 -17.91
N LYS A 50 -70.17 -8.79 -18.21
CA LYS A 50 -70.13 -10.25 -18.26
C LYS A 50 -69.20 -10.75 -19.38
N SER A 51 -69.24 -10.13 -20.57
CA SER A 51 -68.34 -10.47 -21.66
C SER A 51 -66.87 -10.14 -21.34
N LEU A 52 -66.60 -8.99 -20.72
CA LEU A 52 -65.25 -8.60 -20.30
C LEU A 52 -64.69 -9.55 -19.24
N ARG A 53 -65.52 -10.00 -18.30
CA ARG A 53 -65.11 -10.95 -17.26
C ARG A 53 -64.85 -12.34 -17.82
N THR A 54 -65.67 -12.82 -18.75
CA THR A 54 -65.44 -14.12 -19.42
C THR A 54 -64.19 -14.07 -20.32
N LEU A 55 -63.98 -12.98 -21.06
CA LEU A 55 -62.76 -12.81 -21.85
C LEU A 55 -61.52 -12.78 -20.96
N TRP A 56 -61.56 -12.09 -19.81
CA TRP A 56 -60.44 -12.06 -18.87
C TRP A 56 -60.13 -13.45 -18.29
N THR A 57 -61.15 -14.25 -17.95
CA THR A 57 -60.93 -15.63 -17.51
C THR A 57 -60.36 -16.52 -18.61
N VAL A 58 -60.79 -16.32 -19.87
CA VAL A 58 -60.26 -17.08 -21.01
C VAL A 58 -58.81 -16.70 -21.30
N THR A 59 -58.47 -15.41 -21.28
CA THR A 59 -57.09 -14.93 -21.44
C THR A 59 -56.18 -15.45 -20.32
N ALA A 60 -56.64 -15.44 -19.07
CA ALA A 60 -55.90 -15.98 -17.93
C ALA A 60 -55.66 -17.49 -18.06
N LEU A 61 -56.68 -18.25 -18.48
CA LEU A 61 -56.58 -19.70 -18.66
C LEU A 61 -55.63 -20.06 -19.81
N ILE A 62 -55.68 -19.33 -20.92
CA ILE A 62 -54.76 -19.50 -22.06
C ILE A 62 -53.32 -19.16 -21.64
N SER A 63 -53.10 -18.05 -20.93
CA SER A 63 -51.77 -17.66 -20.46
C SER A 63 -51.18 -18.72 -19.51
N MET A 64 -51.98 -19.24 -18.58
CA MET A 64 -51.54 -20.29 -17.66
C MET A 64 -51.22 -21.60 -18.36
N THR A 65 -52.03 -22.01 -19.34
CA THR A 65 -51.75 -23.23 -20.12
C THR A 65 -50.49 -23.10 -20.96
N VAL A 66 -50.29 -21.96 -21.65
CA VAL A 66 -49.07 -21.72 -22.42
C VAL A 66 -47.85 -21.72 -21.51
N ASN A 67 -47.90 -21.06 -20.35
CA ASN A 67 -46.75 -21.02 -19.44
C ASN A 67 -46.44 -22.40 -18.84
N ILE A 68 -47.47 -23.19 -18.50
CA ILE A 68 -47.30 -24.59 -18.07
C ILE A 68 -46.66 -25.42 -19.19
N VAL A 69 -47.14 -25.30 -20.43
CA VAL A 69 -46.56 -26.01 -21.58
C VAL A 69 -45.10 -25.59 -21.79
N VAL A 70 -44.77 -24.29 -21.68
CA VAL A 70 -43.39 -23.80 -21.78
C VAL A 70 -42.52 -24.37 -20.66
N VAL A 71 -43.00 -24.39 -19.41
CA VAL A 71 -42.26 -24.97 -18.28
C VAL A 71 -42.05 -26.47 -18.46
N VAL A 72 -43.06 -27.19 -18.96
CA VAL A 72 -42.95 -28.63 -19.26
C VAL A 72 -41.99 -28.88 -20.42
N LEU A 73 -42.01 -28.06 -21.47
CA LEU A 73 -41.08 -28.15 -22.59
C LEU A 73 -39.65 -27.78 -22.17
N LEU A 74 -39.47 -26.78 -21.32
CA LEU A 74 -38.17 -26.43 -20.73
C LEU A 74 -37.67 -27.55 -19.83
N GLY A 75 -38.51 -28.09 -18.94
CA GLY A 75 -38.14 -29.20 -18.07
C GLY A 75 -37.83 -30.48 -18.84
N ALA A 76 -38.64 -30.83 -19.84
CA ALA A 76 -38.38 -31.98 -20.71
C ALA A 76 -37.15 -31.75 -21.60
N GLY A 77 -36.96 -30.54 -22.12
CA GLY A 77 -35.78 -30.14 -22.88
C GLY A 77 -34.52 -30.22 -22.02
N LEU A 78 -34.56 -29.72 -20.78
CA LEU A 78 -33.47 -29.82 -19.82
C LEU A 78 -33.20 -31.26 -19.40
N TYR A 79 -34.23 -32.08 -19.20
CA TYR A 79 -34.12 -33.49 -18.86
C TYR A 79 -33.53 -34.34 -20.01
N LEU A 80 -33.95 -34.06 -21.25
CA LEU A 80 -33.37 -34.69 -22.43
C LEU A 80 -31.95 -34.20 -22.68
N TYR A 81 -31.67 -32.91 -22.45
CA TYR A 81 -30.34 -32.32 -22.51
C TYR A 81 -29.42 -32.94 -21.44
N SER A 82 -29.83 -33.02 -20.18
CA SER A 82 -29.04 -33.63 -19.10
C SER A 82 -28.78 -35.12 -19.31
N LYS A 83 -29.67 -35.83 -20.03
CA LYS A 83 -29.48 -37.25 -20.38
C LYS A 83 -28.55 -37.44 -21.59
N ASN A 84 -28.48 -36.45 -22.48
CA ASN A 84 -27.70 -36.51 -23.72
C ASN A 84 -26.35 -35.79 -23.62
N VAL A 85 -26.16 -34.98 -22.58
CA VAL A 85 -24.93 -34.24 -22.27
C VAL A 85 -24.36 -34.85 -21.00
N ASN A 86 -23.65 -35.97 -21.14
CA ASN A 86 -22.87 -36.56 -20.04
C ASN A 86 -21.60 -35.76 -19.73
N ASP A 87 -21.21 -34.84 -20.62
CA ASP A 87 -20.05 -33.98 -20.49
C ASP A 87 -20.51 -32.51 -20.63
N PHE A 88 -21.01 -31.93 -19.53
CA PHE A 88 -20.89 -30.48 -19.38
C PHE A 88 -19.42 -30.22 -19.05
N GLU A 89 -18.59 -30.12 -20.09
CA GLU A 89 -17.19 -29.73 -19.95
C GLU A 89 -17.15 -28.30 -19.41
N MET A 90 -17.08 -28.17 -18.08
CA MET A 90 -16.72 -26.89 -17.49
C MET A 90 -15.35 -26.49 -18.04
N PRO A 91 -15.12 -25.20 -18.34
CA PRO A 91 -13.81 -24.74 -18.81
C PRO A 91 -12.72 -25.28 -17.88
N GLU A 92 -11.61 -25.74 -18.45
CA GLU A 92 -10.48 -26.24 -17.65
C GLU A 92 -10.11 -25.20 -16.58
N GLY A 93 -10.21 -25.58 -15.31
CA GLY A 93 -9.94 -24.70 -14.15
C GLY A 93 -11.17 -24.13 -13.44
N ILE A 94 -12.39 -24.40 -13.91
CA ILE A 94 -13.63 -24.05 -13.19
C ILE A 94 -14.33 -25.32 -12.72
N ASP A 95 -14.01 -25.75 -11.50
CA ASP A 95 -14.76 -26.76 -10.74
C ASP A 95 -15.76 -26.11 -9.77
N MET A 96 -16.69 -26.89 -9.21
CA MET A 96 -17.62 -26.47 -8.16
C MET A 96 -16.92 -25.87 -6.93
N ASN A 97 -15.66 -26.27 -6.69
CA ASN A 97 -14.83 -25.78 -5.58
C ASN A 97 -14.01 -24.52 -5.91
N THR A 98 -14.07 -24.03 -7.16
CA THR A 98 -13.26 -22.87 -7.60
C THR A 98 -13.44 -21.63 -6.73
N PRO A 99 -14.67 -21.21 -6.36
CA PRO A 99 -14.83 -20.02 -5.52
C PRO A 99 -14.15 -20.15 -4.16
N LEU A 100 -14.20 -21.35 -3.57
CA LEU A 100 -13.54 -21.65 -2.30
C LEU A 100 -12.01 -21.64 -2.46
N ASN A 101 -11.51 -22.34 -3.49
CA ASN A 101 -10.07 -22.43 -3.79
C ASN A 101 -9.45 -21.06 -4.08
N LEU A 102 -10.21 -20.15 -4.72
CA LEU A 102 -9.75 -18.79 -4.98
C LEU A 102 -9.67 -17.95 -3.71
N LEU A 103 -10.67 -18.05 -2.82
CA LEU A 103 -10.66 -17.31 -1.55
C LEU A 103 -9.58 -17.83 -0.61
N GLN A 104 -9.44 -19.15 -0.50
CA GLN A 104 -8.36 -19.79 0.23
C GLN A 104 -7.01 -19.36 -0.35
N GLY A 105 -6.79 -19.54 -1.65
CA GLY A 105 -5.54 -19.16 -2.29
C GLY A 105 -5.22 -17.69 -2.11
N LEU A 106 -6.20 -16.79 -2.21
CA LEU A 106 -6.01 -15.37 -1.99
C LEU A 106 -5.59 -15.06 -0.55
N TYR A 107 -6.28 -15.64 0.44
CA TYR A 107 -5.95 -15.47 1.85
C TYR A 107 -4.54 -16.01 2.17
N ASP A 108 -4.24 -17.23 1.72
CA ASP A 108 -2.95 -17.89 1.91
C ASP A 108 -1.80 -17.09 1.27
N ASN A 109 -2.01 -16.53 0.08
CA ASN A 109 -1.00 -15.69 -0.57
C ASN A 109 -0.69 -14.43 0.23
N PHE A 110 -1.69 -13.78 0.83
CA PHE A 110 -1.42 -12.61 1.68
C PHE A 110 -0.70 -12.98 2.97
N GLN A 111 -0.96 -14.15 3.53
CA GLN A 111 -0.21 -14.65 4.68
C GLN A 111 1.25 -14.97 4.31
N LEU A 112 1.47 -15.65 3.17
CA LEU A 112 2.80 -15.93 2.65
C LEU A 112 3.57 -14.66 2.29
N MET A 113 2.89 -13.63 1.76
CA MET A 113 3.52 -12.33 1.49
C MET A 113 3.94 -11.62 2.77
N ASP A 114 3.14 -11.73 3.84
CA ASP A 114 3.50 -11.14 5.13
C ASP A 114 4.73 -11.82 5.77
N GLU A 115 4.84 -13.14 5.60
CA GLU A 115 5.95 -13.94 6.10
C GLU A 115 7.19 -13.97 5.20
N ALA A 116 7.12 -13.37 4.00
CA ALA A 116 8.23 -13.36 3.06
C ALA A 116 9.37 -12.44 3.52
N HIS A 117 10.55 -12.63 2.91
CA HIS A 117 11.77 -11.89 3.23
C HIS A 117 12.36 -11.23 1.96
N ILE A 118 12.92 -10.03 2.12
CA ILE A 118 13.77 -9.39 1.11
C ILE A 118 15.21 -9.72 1.43
N GLU A 119 15.80 -10.61 0.64
CA GLU A 119 17.23 -10.94 0.70
C GLU A 119 17.97 -10.21 -0.41
N THR A 120 18.88 -9.31 -0.05
CA THR A 120 19.68 -8.57 -1.02
C THR A 120 21.05 -8.20 -0.48
N ASN A 121 22.02 -8.00 -1.37
CA ASN A 121 23.34 -7.50 -1.02
C ASN A 121 23.43 -6.03 -1.45
N ILE A 122 23.55 -5.14 -0.47
CA ILE A 122 23.62 -3.69 -0.69
C ILE A 122 25.09 -3.27 -0.64
N VAL A 123 25.55 -2.65 -1.72
CA VAL A 123 26.90 -2.06 -1.78
C VAL A 123 26.82 -0.65 -1.20
N VAL A 124 27.52 -0.42 -0.09
CA VAL A 124 27.67 0.90 0.51
C VAL A 124 29.06 1.43 0.18
N GLU A 125 29.09 2.52 -0.60
CA GLU A 125 30.33 3.24 -0.90
C GLU A 125 30.42 4.46 0.02
N ASP A 126 31.53 4.57 0.75
CA ASP A 126 31.76 5.67 1.69
C ASP A 126 33.24 6.08 1.70
N THR A 127 33.56 7.21 2.34
CA THR A 127 34.92 7.69 2.52
C THR A 127 35.19 7.98 3.99
N ILE A 128 36.23 7.34 4.53
CA ILE A 128 36.62 7.54 5.93
C ILE A 128 37.76 8.56 5.98
N PRO A 129 37.64 9.66 6.75
CA PRO A 129 38.73 10.58 6.98
C PRO A 129 39.78 9.93 7.89
N VAL A 130 41.04 10.01 7.48
CA VAL A 130 42.19 9.48 8.21
C VAL A 130 43.14 10.63 8.46
N GLN A 131 43.26 10.97 9.75
CA GLN A 131 44.11 12.02 10.26
C GLN A 131 45.12 11.42 11.22
N PHE A 132 46.40 11.54 10.88
CA PHE A 132 47.49 11.11 11.76
C PHE A 132 48.75 11.93 11.49
N ASP A 133 49.61 11.97 12.50
CA ASP A 133 50.90 12.65 12.41
C ASP A 133 52.01 11.64 12.07
N LEU A 134 52.71 11.89 10.97
CA LEU A 134 53.90 11.14 10.58
C LEU A 134 55.12 11.76 11.27
N MET A 135 55.69 11.04 12.24
CA MET A 135 56.94 11.44 12.88
C MET A 135 58.13 11.00 12.03
N LEU A 136 58.90 11.96 11.52
CA LEU A 136 60.15 11.75 10.82
C LEU A 136 61.29 11.99 11.80
N ASN A 137 62.01 10.93 12.16
CA ASN A 137 63.25 11.02 12.94
C ASN A 137 64.33 10.21 12.23
N GLN A 138 65.07 10.86 11.33
CA GLN A 138 66.09 10.20 10.53
C GLN A 138 67.30 11.08 10.25
N PRO A 139 68.52 10.52 10.25
CA PRO A 139 69.69 11.24 9.79
C PRO A 139 69.56 11.55 8.30
N THR A 140 69.76 12.80 7.92
CA THR A 140 69.73 13.24 6.53
C THR A 140 70.85 14.25 6.27
N VAL A 141 71.26 14.38 5.02
CA VAL A 141 72.23 15.37 4.60
C VAL A 141 71.48 16.46 3.85
N VAL A 142 71.54 17.68 4.36
CA VAL A 142 70.95 18.86 3.72
C VAL A 142 72.05 19.66 3.02
N THR A 143 71.79 20.09 1.80
CA THR A 143 72.72 20.95 1.05
C THR A 143 72.32 22.42 1.26
N LEU A 144 73.28 23.25 1.67
CA LEU A 144 73.03 24.67 1.88
C LEU A 144 72.73 25.39 0.55
N THR A 145 71.57 26.04 0.46
CA THR A 145 71.15 26.79 -0.74
C THR A 145 71.84 28.15 -0.87
N GLU A 146 72.36 28.68 0.24
CA GLU A 146 73.08 29.94 0.34
C GLU A 146 74.16 29.88 1.43
N ALA A 147 75.07 30.86 1.46
CA ALA A 147 76.12 30.91 2.47
C ALA A 147 75.53 31.28 3.85
N VAL A 148 75.86 30.51 4.88
CA VAL A 148 75.34 30.69 6.25
C VAL A 148 76.47 31.11 7.19
N THR A 149 76.31 32.24 7.88
CA THR A 149 77.30 32.74 8.85
C THR A 149 76.93 32.34 10.27
N ILE A 150 77.86 31.66 10.94
CA ILE A 150 77.80 31.29 12.35
C ILE A 150 78.64 32.31 13.14
N TYR A 151 77.98 33.03 14.05
CA TYR A 151 78.64 33.99 14.93
C TYR A 151 79.10 33.31 16.22
N GLY A 152 80.29 33.68 16.71
CA GLY A 152 80.79 33.21 18.01
C GLY A 152 81.22 31.75 18.03
N ALA A 153 81.56 31.16 16.88
CA ALA A 153 82.13 29.83 16.82
C ALA A 153 83.51 29.84 17.49
N TYR A 154 83.74 28.93 18.43
CA TYR A 154 85.05 28.81 19.08
C TYR A 154 85.96 27.93 18.21
N VAL A 155 87.09 28.46 17.78
CA VAL A 155 88.01 27.74 16.89
C VAL A 155 89.32 27.50 17.62
N GLU A 156 89.78 26.26 17.56
CA GLU A 156 91.09 25.85 18.05
C GLU A 156 91.98 25.49 16.85
N ILE A 157 93.00 26.31 16.60
CA ILE A 157 93.97 26.09 15.52
C ILE A 157 95.29 25.74 16.18
N ASN A 158 95.68 24.47 16.08
CA ASN A 158 96.95 23.96 16.58
C ASN A 158 97.89 23.70 15.39
N THR A 159 98.67 24.70 14.99
CA THR A 159 99.65 24.61 13.91
C THR A 159 101.06 24.73 14.47
N GLY A 160 101.56 23.68 15.15
CA GLY A 160 102.98 23.48 15.52
C GLY A 160 103.70 24.61 16.26
N ALA A 161 103.92 25.76 15.62
CA ALA A 161 104.43 27.01 16.15
C ALA A 161 103.35 27.94 16.74
N LEU A 162 102.05 27.74 16.45
CA LEU A 162 100.96 28.59 16.94
C LEU A 162 99.78 27.74 17.42
N ASN A 163 99.29 28.03 18.63
CA ASN A 163 98.03 27.51 19.18
C ASN A 163 97.10 28.70 19.42
N ILE A 164 96.06 28.84 18.60
CA ILE A 164 95.06 29.91 18.72
C ILE A 164 93.76 29.29 19.22
N SER A 165 93.20 29.88 20.28
CA SER A 165 91.94 29.46 20.88
C SER A 165 91.09 30.70 21.14
N ALA A 166 90.21 31.05 20.19
CA ALA A 166 89.50 32.32 20.18
C ALA A 166 88.13 32.21 19.49
N PRO A 167 87.18 33.09 19.84
CA PRO A 167 85.93 33.21 19.11
C PRO A 167 86.20 33.75 17.69
N ALA A 168 85.56 33.14 16.70
CA ALA A 168 85.61 33.53 15.29
C ALA A 168 84.21 33.58 14.67
N VAL A 169 84.12 34.23 13.53
CA VAL A 169 82.94 34.21 12.67
C VAL A 169 83.23 33.24 11.53
N VAL A 170 82.40 32.21 11.38
CA VAL A 170 82.59 31.15 10.38
C VAL A 170 81.47 31.24 9.36
N THR A 171 81.82 31.39 8.08
CA THR A 171 80.84 31.35 6.98
C THR A 171 80.91 30.01 6.28
N LEU A 172 79.84 29.23 6.37
CA LEU A 172 79.66 28.01 5.61
C LEU A 172 79.29 28.37 4.17
N PRO A 173 80.03 27.90 3.16
CA PRO A 173 79.72 28.23 1.77
C PRO A 173 78.41 27.57 1.32
N LYS A 174 77.81 28.13 0.27
CA LYS A 174 76.75 27.46 -0.48
C LYS A 174 77.24 26.10 -0.98
N ASP A 175 76.32 25.16 -1.15
CA ASP A 175 76.57 23.80 -1.65
C ASP A 175 77.39 22.94 -0.68
N LEU A 176 77.52 23.36 0.58
CA LEU A 176 78.05 22.52 1.66
C LEU A 176 76.97 21.52 2.10
N ASP A 177 77.34 20.25 2.14
CA ASP A 177 76.53 19.17 2.66
C ASP A 177 76.66 19.07 4.18
N LEU A 178 75.54 19.30 4.89
CA LEU A 178 75.47 19.26 6.34
C LEU A 178 74.67 18.03 6.79
N PRO A 179 75.30 17.05 7.45
CA PRO A 179 74.58 15.97 8.10
C PRO A 179 73.83 16.51 9.32
N ILE A 180 72.52 16.27 9.36
CA ILE A 180 71.64 16.66 10.47
C ILE A 180 70.78 15.47 10.87
N LEU A 181 70.21 15.53 12.08
CA LEU A 181 69.08 14.68 12.46
C LEU A 181 67.80 15.46 12.16
N LEU A 182 67.01 14.98 11.20
CA LEU A 182 65.71 15.57 10.91
C LEU A 182 64.70 15.03 11.92
N ASP A 183 64.14 15.91 12.74
CA ASP A 183 63.03 15.65 13.66
C ASP A 183 61.84 16.54 13.25
N LEU A 184 60.88 15.98 12.52
CA LEU A 184 59.76 16.69 11.93
C LEU A 184 58.46 15.89 12.09
N VAL A 185 57.40 16.56 12.51
CA VAL A 185 56.05 15.99 12.56
C VAL A 185 55.26 16.51 11.37
N VAL A 186 54.87 15.60 10.46
CA VAL A 186 54.11 15.93 9.25
C VAL A 186 52.66 15.48 9.43
N PRO A 187 51.68 16.39 9.50
CA PRO A 187 50.27 16.02 9.58
C PRO A 187 49.80 15.46 8.23
N VAL A 188 49.14 14.31 8.26
CA VAL A 188 48.49 13.70 7.11
C VAL A 188 46.99 13.81 7.30
N ASP A 189 46.31 14.44 6.34
CA ASP A 189 44.84 14.52 6.27
C ASP A 189 44.41 13.97 4.91
N THR A 190 43.88 12.76 4.90
CA THR A 190 43.50 12.04 3.68
C THR A 190 42.21 11.26 3.87
N THR A 191 41.46 11.06 2.80
CA THR A 191 40.24 10.25 2.80
C THR A 191 40.48 8.92 2.09
N ILE A 192 40.09 7.83 2.73
CA ILE A 192 40.21 6.48 2.16
C ILE A 192 38.82 6.02 1.69
N PRO A 193 38.65 5.67 0.40
CA PRO A 193 37.40 5.10 -0.07
C PRO A 193 37.23 3.68 0.46
N VAL A 194 36.04 3.37 0.96
CA VAL A 194 35.64 2.04 1.40
C VAL A 194 34.42 1.58 0.60
N LYS A 195 34.39 0.29 0.29
CA LYS A 195 33.22 -0.38 -0.28
C LYS A 195 32.86 -1.53 0.63
N LEU A 196 31.64 -1.47 1.18
CA LEU A 196 31.12 -2.45 2.12
C LEU A 196 29.97 -3.19 1.43
N ASP A 197 30.11 -4.49 1.23
CA ASP A 197 29.03 -5.37 0.80
C ASP A 197 28.25 -5.83 2.02
N VAL A 198 27.03 -5.32 2.19
CA VAL A 198 26.17 -5.63 3.34
C VAL A 198 25.04 -6.53 2.87
N ALA A 199 25.09 -7.79 3.29
CA ALA A 199 23.97 -8.70 3.14
C ALA A 199 22.84 -8.27 4.09
N VAL A 200 21.66 -8.02 3.54
CA VAL A 200 20.48 -7.62 4.28
C VAL A 200 19.39 -8.67 4.07
N ASP A 201 18.77 -9.05 5.17
CA ASP A 201 17.58 -9.90 5.23
C ASP A 201 16.49 -9.12 5.98
N ILE A 202 15.43 -8.73 5.26
CA ILE A 202 14.33 -7.91 5.79
C ILE A 202 13.03 -8.72 5.76
N PRO A 203 12.51 -9.18 6.91
CA PRO A 203 11.18 -9.79 6.98
C PRO A 203 10.10 -8.77 6.62
N LEU A 204 9.17 -9.12 5.71
CA LEU A 204 8.14 -8.19 5.24
C LEU A 204 7.16 -7.76 6.35
N LYS A 205 6.86 -8.65 7.30
CA LYS A 205 6.11 -8.35 8.53
C LYS A 205 6.70 -7.21 9.37
N ASP A 206 8.00 -6.93 9.25
CA ASP A 206 8.71 -5.88 9.99
C ASP A 206 8.85 -4.59 9.16
N THR A 207 8.19 -4.53 8.00
CA THR A 207 8.18 -3.36 7.10
C THR A 207 6.81 -2.71 7.05
N ASP A 208 6.73 -1.54 6.42
CA ASP A 208 5.46 -0.85 6.14
C ASP A 208 4.53 -1.65 5.20
N LEU A 209 4.98 -2.76 4.61
CA LEU A 209 4.14 -3.65 3.80
C LEU A 209 3.31 -4.64 4.64
N HIS A 210 3.61 -4.81 5.93
CA HIS A 210 2.82 -5.66 6.82
C HIS A 210 1.35 -5.21 6.89
N GLU A 211 1.13 -3.93 7.17
CA GLU A 211 -0.22 -3.35 7.32
C GLU A 211 -1.12 -3.59 6.10
N PRO A 212 -0.68 -3.33 4.83
CA PRO A 212 -1.51 -3.65 3.68
C PRO A 212 -1.73 -5.14 3.46
N PHE A 213 -0.78 -6.03 3.79
CA PHE A 213 -1.00 -7.48 3.66
C PHE A 213 -2.03 -8.00 4.66
N VAL A 214 -1.90 -7.62 5.94
CA VAL A 214 -2.92 -7.91 6.96
C VAL A 214 -4.25 -7.29 6.56
N GLY A 215 -4.25 -6.03 6.09
CA GLY A 215 -5.46 -5.37 5.61
C GLY A 215 -6.17 -6.14 4.50
N LEU A 216 -5.43 -6.73 3.56
CA LEU A 216 -6.00 -7.56 2.50
C LEU A 216 -6.57 -8.89 3.04
N GLN A 217 -5.90 -9.52 4.03
CA GLN A 217 -6.44 -10.69 4.73
C GLN A 217 -7.77 -10.34 5.43
N GLU A 218 -7.81 -9.22 6.15
CA GLU A 218 -8.98 -8.73 6.88
C GLU A 218 -10.17 -8.42 5.97
N VAL A 219 -9.92 -7.91 4.76
CA VAL A 219 -10.96 -7.63 3.76
C VAL A 219 -11.59 -8.91 3.22
N VAL A 220 -10.79 -9.95 2.99
CA VAL A 220 -11.26 -11.22 2.42
C VAL A 220 -11.84 -12.15 3.48
N ARG A 221 -11.36 -12.08 4.73
CA ARG A 221 -11.73 -12.98 5.83
C ARG A 221 -13.25 -13.14 6.02
N PRO A 222 -14.09 -12.09 6.05
CA PRO A 222 -15.53 -12.27 6.25
C PRO A 222 -16.19 -13.12 5.15
N LEU A 223 -15.75 -12.95 3.90
CA LEU A 223 -16.26 -13.73 2.78
C LEU A 223 -15.72 -15.16 2.82
N TYR A 224 -14.46 -15.33 3.19
CA TYR A 224 -13.87 -16.66 3.33
C TYR A 224 -14.56 -17.47 4.43
N CYS A 225 -14.78 -16.88 5.62
CA CYS A 225 -15.47 -17.51 6.73
C CYS A 225 -16.95 -17.81 6.47
N LEU A 226 -17.61 -17.05 5.59
CA LEU A 226 -18.99 -17.34 5.18
C LEU A 226 -19.07 -18.62 4.35
N VAL A 227 -18.07 -18.88 3.52
CA VAL A 227 -18.03 -20.02 2.60
C VAL A 227 -17.39 -21.24 3.27
N ALA A 228 -16.39 -21.04 4.12
CA ALA A 228 -15.67 -22.07 4.88
C ALA A 228 -15.51 -21.64 6.36
N PRO A 229 -16.47 -22.01 7.23
CA PRO A 229 -16.44 -21.64 8.65
C PRO A 229 -15.33 -22.34 9.45
N ASP A 230 -14.80 -23.45 8.92
CA ASP A 230 -13.71 -24.25 9.48
C ASP A 230 -12.36 -23.96 8.81
N ALA A 231 -12.23 -22.80 8.13
CA ALA A 231 -10.99 -22.40 7.46
C ALA A 231 -9.80 -22.27 8.45
N VAL A 232 -8.65 -22.77 8.02
CA VAL A 232 -7.39 -22.76 8.77
C VAL A 232 -6.32 -21.95 8.04
N SER A 233 -5.44 -21.30 8.80
CA SER A 233 -4.26 -20.58 8.32
C SER A 233 -3.22 -21.56 7.76
N ILE A 234 -2.16 -21.04 7.13
CA ILE A 234 -1.05 -21.89 6.66
C ILE A 234 -0.28 -22.56 7.82
N HIS A 235 -0.43 -22.07 9.06
CA HIS A 235 0.15 -22.67 10.28
C HIS A 235 -0.87 -23.52 11.06
N GLY A 236 -2.10 -23.65 10.56
CA GLY A 236 -3.14 -24.50 11.12
C GLY A 236 -3.96 -23.87 12.24
N GLU A 237 -3.90 -22.55 12.42
CA GLU A 237 -4.81 -21.84 13.34
C GLU A 237 -6.17 -21.60 12.68
N ALA A 238 -7.25 -21.64 13.47
CA ALA A 238 -8.57 -21.28 12.98
C ALA A 238 -8.61 -19.79 12.60
N ILE A 239 -9.01 -19.51 11.36
CA ILE A 239 -9.13 -18.13 10.84
C ILE A 239 -10.45 -17.49 11.30
N CYS A 240 -11.49 -18.31 11.41
CA CYS A 240 -12.86 -17.87 11.65
C CYS A 240 -13.22 -17.97 13.14
N PRO A 241 -13.93 -16.97 13.68
CA PRO A 241 -14.36 -16.94 15.08
C PRO A 241 -15.49 -17.92 15.41
#